data_AF-A0A813D8E9-F1
#
_entry.id   AF-A0A813D8E9-F1
#
_cell.length_a   1.000
_cell.length_b   1.000
_cell.length_c   1.000
_cell.angle_alpha   90.00
_cell.angle_beta   90.00
_cell.angle_gamma   90.00
#
_symmetry.space_group_name_H-M   'P 1'
#
loop_
_entity.id
_entity.type
_entity.pdbx_description
1 polymer ?
#
loop_
_entity_poly.entity_id
_entity_poly.type
_entity_poly.pdbx_seq_one_letter_code
_entity_poly.pdbx_strand_id
1 'polypeptide(L)'
;AVEKAKQAAEDKAKEAEKEAHAKLLEEAQQKFADDERDEKARHELLKKNRESREAGAKLTGNRDKTLARVTRFQNRLKLFKGESEVDVVFKDIDGVDASKYVSELADLILEAAGNTVKLKELNSIVKVCSRLHATYEEFSALLSKSILKAFQTTPAGDLNRRRFLLRMCAELCLTECVVAQGCPLPAMVKELSDVSCSEEQVITNFTIIASLAQKHAPSCFNTLPAKQAAYAEILGKEWVVRKCVLDEASQAHLQKMVVT
;
A
#
# COMPACT_ATOMS: atom_id res chain seq x y z
N ALA A 1 1.67 55.73 -22.70
CA ALA A 1 2.29 54.44 -23.06
C ALA A 1 2.59 53.60 -21.80
N VAL A 2 3.27 54.19 -20.80
CA VAL A 2 3.61 53.52 -19.53
C VAL A 2 2.40 53.02 -18.75
N GLU A 3 1.34 53.83 -18.59
CA GLU A 3 0.14 53.43 -17.83
C GLU A 3 -0.64 52.27 -18.47
N LYS A 4 -0.71 52.24 -19.81
CA LYS A 4 -1.31 51.13 -20.56
C LYS A 4 -0.50 49.84 -20.45
N ALA A 5 0.84 49.95 -20.40
CA ALA A 5 1.72 48.81 -20.20
C ALA A 5 1.61 48.24 -18.77
N LYS A 6 1.45 49.11 -17.77
CA LYS A 6 1.22 48.72 -16.38
C LYS A 6 -0.13 48.00 -16.20
N GLN A 7 -1.22 48.56 -16.74
CA GLN A 7 -2.53 47.92 -16.71
C GLN A 7 -2.54 46.56 -17.41
N ALA A 8 -1.92 46.46 -18.59
CA ALA A 8 -1.81 45.19 -19.31
C ALA A 8 -0.97 44.14 -18.56
N ALA A 9 0.01 44.55 -17.76
CA ALA A 9 0.80 43.65 -16.91
C ALA A 9 -0.02 43.16 -15.70
N GLU A 10 -0.79 44.05 -15.06
CA GLU A 10 -1.67 43.69 -13.94
C GLU A 10 -2.81 42.75 -14.39
N ASP A 11 -3.41 42.99 -15.55
CA ASP A 11 -4.47 42.12 -16.09
C ASP A 11 -3.92 40.73 -16.45
N LYS A 12 -2.70 40.66 -17.02
CA LYS A 12 -2.01 39.39 -17.27
C LYS A 12 -1.67 38.64 -15.98
N ALA A 13 -1.24 39.35 -14.93
CA ALA A 13 -0.93 38.73 -13.64
C ALA A 13 -2.19 38.15 -12.99
N LYS A 14 -3.30 38.88 -13.02
CA LYS A 14 -4.61 38.40 -12.51
C LYS A 14 -5.12 37.19 -13.30
N GLU A 15 -4.94 37.18 -14.62
CA GLU A 15 -5.36 36.04 -15.44
C GLU A 15 -4.52 34.80 -15.15
N ALA A 16 -3.20 34.95 -15.01
CA ALA A 16 -2.30 33.85 -14.63
C ALA A 16 -2.63 33.30 -13.24
N GLU A 17 -2.97 34.17 -12.28
CA GLU A 17 -3.38 33.76 -10.93
C GLU A 17 -4.70 32.97 -10.95
N LYS A 18 -5.68 33.42 -11.74
CA LYS A 18 -6.94 32.68 -11.93
C LYS A 18 -6.73 31.32 -12.57
N GLU A 19 -5.88 31.24 -13.61
CA GLU A 19 -5.56 29.98 -14.27
C GLU A 19 -4.84 29.01 -13.32
N ALA A 20 -3.87 29.51 -12.54
CA ALA A 20 -3.17 28.72 -11.52
C ALA A 20 -4.14 28.21 -10.43
N HIS A 21 -5.05 29.06 -9.95
CA HIS A 21 -6.06 28.66 -8.97
C HIS A 21 -7.03 27.61 -9.54
N ALA A 22 -7.50 27.78 -10.78
CA ALA A 22 -8.38 26.82 -11.44
C ALA A 22 -7.72 25.44 -11.59
N LYS A 23 -6.45 25.41 -12.02
CA LYS A 23 -5.66 24.18 -12.13
C LYS A 23 -5.45 23.50 -10.78
N LEU A 24 -5.17 24.29 -9.74
CA LEU A 24 -4.98 23.77 -8.39
C LEU A 24 -6.28 23.18 -7.82
N LEU A 25 -7.43 23.81 -8.09
CA LEU A 25 -8.74 23.31 -7.72
C LEU A 25 -9.07 21.98 -8.41
N GLU A 26 -8.81 21.86 -9.71
CA GLU A 26 -8.99 20.61 -10.45
C GLU A 26 -8.09 19.49 -9.91
N GLU A 27 -6.81 19.78 -9.65
CA GLU A 27 -5.88 18.81 -9.06
C GLU A 27 -6.34 18.37 -7.67
N ALA A 28 -6.82 19.31 -6.83
CA ALA A 28 -7.35 19.03 -5.51
C ALA A 28 -8.59 18.12 -5.58
N GLN A 29 -9.54 18.42 -6.48
CA GLN A 29 -10.75 17.62 -6.68
C GLN A 29 -10.43 16.19 -7.11
N GLN A 30 -9.54 16.02 -8.10
CA GLN A 30 -9.12 14.71 -8.57
C GLN A 30 -8.43 13.93 -7.46
N LYS A 31 -7.51 14.56 -6.73
CA LYS A 31 -6.79 13.90 -5.63
C LYS A 31 -7.73 13.47 -4.50
N PHE A 32 -8.72 14.30 -4.17
CA PHE A 32 -9.71 14.01 -3.13
C PHE A 32 -10.55 12.79 -3.53
N ALA A 33 -11.06 12.77 -4.76
CA ALA A 33 -11.85 11.65 -5.26
C ALA A 33 -11.04 10.34 -5.29
N ASP A 34 -9.77 10.39 -5.71
CA ASP A 34 -8.91 9.21 -5.75
C ASP A 34 -8.61 8.64 -4.36
N ASP A 35 -8.27 9.48 -3.39
CA ASP A 35 -7.99 9.01 -2.03
C ASP A 35 -9.25 8.56 -1.30
N GLU A 36 -10.41 9.21 -1.52
CA GLU A 36 -11.69 8.77 -0.96
C GLU A 36 -12.09 7.39 -1.50
N ARG A 37 -11.91 7.15 -2.81
CA ARG A 37 -12.13 5.83 -3.42
C ARG A 37 -11.23 4.78 -2.79
N ASP A 38 -9.93 5.07 -2.68
CA ASP A 38 -8.96 4.13 -2.11
C ASP A 38 -9.27 3.86 -0.63
N GLU A 39 -9.67 4.88 0.11
CA GLU A 39 -9.97 4.78 1.53
C GLU A 39 -11.27 4.03 1.81
N LYS A 40 -12.27 4.16 0.94
CA LYS A 40 -13.46 3.31 0.97
C LYS A 40 -13.10 1.84 0.73
N ALA A 41 -12.29 1.56 -0.29
CA ALA A 41 -11.86 0.20 -0.61
C ALA A 41 -11.06 -0.45 0.55
N ARG A 42 -10.15 0.30 1.19
CA ARG A 42 -9.43 -0.16 2.40
C ARG A 42 -10.38 -0.50 3.52
N HIS A 43 -11.37 0.34 3.78
CA HIS A 43 -12.32 0.12 4.86
C HIS A 43 -13.18 -1.12 4.68
N GLU A 44 -13.63 -1.37 3.46
CA GLU A 44 -14.38 -2.59 3.13
C GLU A 44 -13.53 -3.84 3.37
N LEU A 45 -12.24 -3.82 3.01
CA LEU A 45 -11.32 -4.91 3.30
C LEU A 45 -11.01 -5.05 4.79
N LEU A 46 -10.79 -3.94 5.50
CA LEU A 46 -10.58 -3.94 6.95
C LEU A 46 -11.74 -4.61 7.67
N LYS A 47 -12.98 -4.25 7.33
CA LYS A 47 -14.17 -4.84 7.94
C LYS A 47 -14.20 -6.35 7.71
N LYS A 48 -13.98 -6.81 6.47
CA LYS A 48 -13.93 -8.23 6.12
C LYS A 48 -12.82 -8.99 6.84
N ASN A 49 -11.65 -8.40 6.97
CA ASN A 49 -10.50 -9.02 7.64
C ASN A 49 -10.76 -9.17 9.15
N ARG A 50 -11.36 -8.16 9.80
CA ARG A 50 -11.78 -8.25 11.20
C ARG A 50 -12.85 -9.32 11.41
N GLU A 51 -13.91 -9.30 10.60
CA GLU A 51 -14.98 -10.31 10.66
C GLU A 51 -14.42 -11.72 10.50
N SER A 52 -13.48 -11.94 9.58
CA SER A 52 -12.87 -13.24 9.35
C SER A 52 -12.01 -13.71 10.52
N ARG A 53 -11.28 -12.78 11.16
CA ARG A 53 -10.49 -13.07 12.37
C ARG A 53 -11.40 -13.46 13.54
N GLU A 54 -12.48 -12.72 13.75
CA GLU A 54 -13.44 -12.98 14.84
C GLU A 54 -14.20 -14.29 14.63
N ALA A 55 -14.59 -14.60 13.39
CA ALA A 55 -15.28 -15.85 13.06
C ALA A 55 -14.38 -17.11 13.16
N GLY A 56 -13.06 -16.91 13.14
CA GLY A 56 -12.05 -17.95 12.94
C GLY A 56 -12.04 -18.45 11.50
N ALA A 57 -10.86 -18.76 10.95
CA ALA A 57 -10.76 -19.28 9.59
C ALA A 57 -11.45 -20.66 9.51
N LYS A 58 -12.44 -20.79 8.63
CA LYS A 58 -13.17 -22.04 8.43
C LYS A 58 -13.06 -22.47 6.98
N LEU A 59 -12.37 -23.59 6.75
CA LEU A 59 -12.44 -24.29 5.48
C LEU A 59 -13.81 -24.95 5.37
N THR A 60 -14.74 -24.28 4.71
CA THR A 60 -16.09 -24.81 4.47
C THR A 60 -16.15 -25.59 3.16
N GLY A 61 -16.92 -26.67 3.14
CA GLY A 61 -17.25 -27.43 1.92
C GLY A 61 -16.21 -28.49 1.51
N ASN A 62 -16.54 -29.24 0.46
CA ASN A 62 -15.65 -30.24 -0.16
C ASN A 62 -14.65 -29.54 -1.08
N ARG A 63 -13.50 -29.17 -0.54
CA ARG A 63 -12.37 -28.60 -1.29
C ARG A 63 -11.47 -29.69 -1.87
N ASP A 64 -10.92 -29.43 -3.05
CA ASP A 64 -10.01 -30.32 -3.75
C ASP A 64 -8.62 -30.28 -3.09
N LYS A 65 -8.12 -31.45 -2.68
CA LYS A 65 -6.82 -31.66 -2.00
C LYS A 65 -5.79 -32.32 -2.93
N THR A 66 -6.14 -32.57 -4.20
CA THR A 66 -5.24 -33.22 -5.13
C THR A 66 -4.01 -32.36 -5.36
N LEU A 67 -2.83 -32.98 -5.36
CA LEU A 67 -1.57 -32.28 -5.57
C LEU A 67 -1.60 -31.48 -6.90
N ALA A 68 -2.19 -32.04 -7.94
CA ALA A 68 -2.35 -31.38 -9.22
C ALA A 68 -3.15 -30.05 -9.12
N ARG A 69 -4.18 -30.00 -8.28
CA ARG A 69 -4.98 -28.78 -8.09
C ARG A 69 -4.24 -27.75 -7.23
N VAL A 70 -3.60 -28.21 -6.15
CA VAL A 70 -2.74 -27.36 -5.29
C VAL A 70 -1.60 -26.73 -6.09
N THR A 71 -0.87 -27.52 -6.89
CA THR A 71 0.24 -27.02 -7.70
C THR A 71 -0.22 -26.00 -8.74
N ARG A 72 -1.39 -26.19 -9.36
CA ARG A 72 -1.96 -25.18 -10.28
C ARG A 72 -2.27 -23.87 -9.56
N PHE A 73 -2.85 -23.94 -8.37
CA PHE A 73 -3.15 -22.77 -7.57
C PHE A 73 -1.87 -22.03 -7.15
N GLN A 74 -0.85 -22.76 -6.68
CA GLN A 74 0.47 -22.22 -6.35
C GLN A 74 1.12 -21.49 -7.53
N ASN A 75 1.11 -22.11 -8.72
CA ASN A 75 1.63 -21.49 -9.94
C ASN A 75 0.86 -20.22 -10.32
N ARG A 76 -0.45 -20.18 -10.06
CA ARG A 76 -1.27 -19.00 -10.34
C ARG A 76 -0.94 -17.84 -9.40
N LEU A 77 -0.71 -18.10 -8.12
CA LEU A 77 -0.26 -17.04 -7.18
C LEU A 77 1.12 -16.50 -7.59
N LYS A 78 2.06 -17.39 -7.93
CA LYS A 78 3.42 -17.04 -8.35
C LYS A 78 3.45 -16.15 -9.59
N LEU A 79 2.56 -16.40 -10.53
CA LEU A 79 2.49 -15.71 -11.83
C LEU A 79 1.38 -14.67 -11.90
N PHE A 80 0.79 -14.30 -10.77
CA PHE A 80 -0.35 -13.39 -10.71
C PHE A 80 -0.05 -12.07 -11.41
N LYS A 81 -0.96 -11.63 -12.28
CA LYS A 81 -0.80 -10.45 -13.16
C LYS A 81 -1.69 -9.27 -12.82
N GLY A 82 -2.39 -9.32 -11.70
CA GLY A 82 -3.17 -8.19 -11.20
C GLY A 82 -4.68 -8.37 -11.36
N GLU A 83 -5.40 -7.28 -11.59
CA GLU A 83 -6.86 -7.21 -11.36
C GLU A 83 -7.66 -8.21 -12.20
N SER A 84 -7.23 -8.47 -13.44
CA SER A 84 -7.92 -9.40 -14.36
C SER A 84 -7.92 -10.86 -13.91
N GLU A 85 -7.05 -11.24 -12.98
CA GLU A 85 -6.93 -12.61 -12.48
C GLU A 85 -7.52 -12.80 -11.08
N VAL A 86 -8.00 -11.74 -10.43
CA VAL A 86 -8.48 -11.77 -9.03
C VAL A 86 -9.61 -12.79 -8.84
N ASP A 87 -10.65 -12.75 -9.67
CA ASP A 87 -11.80 -13.66 -9.55
C ASP A 87 -11.42 -15.13 -9.78
N VAL A 88 -10.46 -15.34 -10.67
CA VAL A 88 -9.95 -16.67 -11.01
C VAL A 88 -9.11 -17.23 -9.86
N VAL A 89 -8.30 -16.39 -9.22
CA VAL A 89 -7.57 -16.73 -7.99
C VAL A 89 -8.53 -16.98 -6.83
N PHE A 90 -9.59 -16.18 -6.67
CA PHE A 90 -10.58 -16.37 -5.61
C PHE A 90 -11.28 -17.73 -5.71
N LYS A 91 -11.64 -18.15 -6.92
CA LYS A 91 -12.19 -19.50 -7.17
C LYS A 91 -11.23 -20.61 -6.75
N ASP A 92 -9.92 -20.43 -6.94
CA ASP A 92 -8.95 -21.40 -6.44
C ASP A 92 -8.82 -21.36 -4.92
N ILE A 93 -8.77 -20.17 -4.29
CA ILE A 93 -8.72 -20.03 -2.83
C ILE A 93 -9.93 -20.74 -2.18
N ASP A 94 -11.10 -20.64 -2.80
CA ASP A 94 -12.33 -21.22 -2.28
C ASP A 94 -12.49 -22.71 -2.59
N GLY A 95 -11.94 -23.17 -3.72
CA GLY A 95 -12.09 -24.54 -4.20
C GLY A 95 -10.96 -25.50 -3.82
N VAL A 96 -9.81 -24.99 -3.37
CA VAL A 96 -8.62 -25.79 -3.06
C VAL A 96 -8.33 -25.78 -1.57
N ASP A 97 -8.01 -26.95 -1.02
CA ASP A 97 -7.48 -27.07 0.33
C ASP A 97 -5.95 -27.14 0.26
N ALA A 98 -5.33 -25.99 0.53
CA ALA A 98 -3.88 -25.83 0.57
C ALA A 98 -3.38 -25.60 2.01
N SER A 99 -4.07 -26.13 3.02
CA SER A 99 -3.73 -25.93 4.44
C SER A 99 -2.32 -26.37 4.81
N LYS A 100 -1.79 -27.39 4.12
CA LYS A 100 -0.42 -27.87 4.31
C LYS A 100 0.64 -26.97 3.67
N TYR A 101 0.23 -25.97 2.90
CA TYR A 101 1.10 -25.17 2.03
C TYR A 101 1.00 -23.67 2.31
N VAL A 102 0.39 -23.24 3.41
CA VAL A 102 0.09 -21.82 3.69
C VAL A 102 1.36 -20.97 3.72
N SER A 103 2.47 -21.52 4.24
CA SER A 103 3.78 -20.84 4.21
C SER A 103 4.26 -20.61 2.79
N GLU A 104 4.13 -21.61 1.92
CA GLU A 104 4.47 -21.49 0.51
C GLU A 104 3.54 -20.52 -0.21
N LEU A 105 2.25 -20.49 0.10
CA LEU A 105 1.33 -19.50 -0.49
C LEU A 105 1.76 -18.06 -0.17
N ALA A 106 2.22 -17.83 1.07
CA ALA A 106 2.73 -16.53 1.51
C ALA A 106 4.01 -16.11 0.78
N ASP A 107 4.92 -17.05 0.50
CA ASP A 107 6.13 -16.78 -0.28
C ASP A 107 5.81 -16.59 -1.78
N LEU A 108 4.97 -17.45 -2.36
CA LEU A 108 4.65 -17.46 -3.79
C LEU A 108 3.93 -16.19 -4.24
N ILE A 109 2.99 -15.66 -3.45
CA ILE A 109 2.32 -14.39 -3.80
C ILE A 109 3.31 -13.22 -3.85
N LEU A 110 4.39 -13.26 -3.07
CA LEU A 110 5.45 -12.25 -3.08
C LEU A 110 6.43 -12.40 -4.26
N GLU A 111 6.45 -13.53 -4.94
CA GLU A 111 7.16 -13.66 -6.21
C GLU A 111 6.52 -12.82 -7.32
N ALA A 112 5.20 -12.61 -7.27
CA ALA A 112 4.50 -11.71 -8.18
C ALA A 112 4.68 -10.23 -7.81
N ALA A 113 4.83 -9.94 -6.51
CA ALA A 113 4.91 -8.59 -5.95
C ALA A 113 6.12 -7.79 -6.46
N GLY A 114 5.87 -6.74 -7.23
CA GLY A 114 6.91 -5.86 -7.82
C GLY A 114 7.56 -6.41 -9.09
N ASN A 115 7.38 -7.71 -9.38
CA ASN A 115 7.89 -8.35 -10.59
C ASN A 115 6.85 -8.29 -11.70
N THR A 116 5.78 -9.09 -11.58
CA THR A 116 4.66 -9.12 -12.52
C THR A 116 3.63 -8.04 -12.17
N VAL A 117 3.29 -7.91 -10.89
CA VAL A 117 2.33 -6.91 -10.40
C VAL A 117 3.04 -5.58 -10.21
N LYS A 118 2.52 -4.53 -10.86
CA LYS A 118 3.03 -3.15 -10.74
C LYS A 118 2.23 -2.35 -9.71
N LEU A 119 2.78 -1.22 -9.25
CA LEU A 119 2.17 -0.38 -8.20
C LEU A 119 0.70 0.01 -8.50
N LYS A 120 0.35 0.22 -9.78
CA LYS A 120 -1.02 0.53 -10.20
C LYS A 120 -2.03 -0.59 -9.88
N GLU A 121 -1.55 -1.81 -9.73
CA GLU A 121 -2.36 -3.01 -9.43
C GLU A 121 -2.16 -3.48 -7.99
N LEU A 122 -1.53 -2.68 -7.13
CA LEU A 122 -1.26 -3.07 -5.75
C LEU A 122 -2.53 -3.47 -4.99
N ASN A 123 -3.66 -2.80 -5.24
CA ASN A 123 -4.93 -3.16 -4.59
C ASN A 123 -5.38 -4.59 -4.94
N SER A 124 -5.08 -5.09 -6.14
CA SER A 124 -5.45 -6.45 -6.55
C SER A 124 -4.75 -7.52 -5.72
N ILE A 125 -3.46 -7.34 -5.43
CA ILE A 125 -2.69 -8.29 -4.61
C ILE A 125 -3.12 -8.21 -3.13
N VAL A 126 -3.46 -7.01 -2.63
CA VAL A 126 -3.99 -6.83 -1.27
C VAL A 126 -5.35 -7.52 -1.09
N LYS A 127 -6.22 -7.49 -2.11
CA LYS A 127 -7.48 -8.26 -2.13
C LYS A 127 -7.22 -9.77 -2.04
N VAL A 128 -6.25 -10.28 -2.79
CA VAL A 128 -5.84 -11.70 -2.76
C VAL A 128 -5.31 -12.08 -1.38
N CYS A 129 -4.42 -11.27 -0.79
CA CYS A 129 -3.92 -11.50 0.58
C CYS A 129 -5.06 -11.48 1.61
N SER A 130 -6.02 -10.55 1.50
CA SER A 130 -7.18 -10.49 2.39
C SER A 130 -8.06 -11.74 2.27
N ARG A 131 -8.26 -12.26 1.05
CA ARG A 131 -9.01 -13.51 0.84
C ARG A 131 -8.28 -14.74 1.38
N LEU A 132 -6.96 -14.79 1.23
CA LEU A 132 -6.12 -15.82 1.83
C LEU A 132 -6.16 -15.76 3.37
N HIS A 133 -6.08 -14.56 3.95
CA HIS A 133 -6.22 -14.34 5.39
C HIS A 133 -7.57 -14.84 5.92
N ALA A 134 -8.66 -14.56 5.22
CA ALA A 134 -9.98 -15.04 5.58
C ALA A 134 -10.13 -16.58 5.49
N THR A 135 -9.27 -17.22 4.70
CA THR A 135 -9.34 -18.67 4.43
C THR A 135 -8.41 -19.48 5.33
N TYR A 136 -7.23 -18.94 5.67
CA TYR A 136 -6.16 -19.63 6.38
C TYR A 136 -5.71 -18.78 7.57
N GLU A 137 -5.97 -19.26 8.79
CA GLU A 137 -5.74 -18.52 10.04
C GLU A 137 -4.30 -18.02 10.19
N GLU A 138 -3.33 -18.90 9.89
CA GLU A 138 -1.90 -18.62 10.06
C GLU A 138 -1.31 -17.72 8.95
N PHE A 139 -2.07 -17.46 7.88
CA PHE A 139 -1.55 -16.79 6.68
C PHE A 139 -0.99 -15.40 6.98
N SER A 140 -1.68 -14.59 7.78
CA SER A 140 -1.23 -13.22 8.13
C SER A 140 0.13 -13.22 8.81
N ALA A 141 0.34 -14.12 9.77
CA ALA A 141 1.59 -14.22 10.52
C ALA A 141 2.75 -14.69 9.63
N LEU A 142 2.49 -15.66 8.74
CA LEU A 142 3.46 -16.15 7.77
C LEU A 142 3.80 -15.08 6.72
N LEU A 143 2.79 -14.40 6.16
CA LEU A 143 2.95 -13.32 5.21
C LEU A 143 3.81 -12.18 5.76
N SER A 144 3.64 -11.81 7.04
CA SER A 144 4.45 -10.76 7.68
C SER A 144 5.94 -11.10 7.66
N LYS A 145 6.29 -12.35 7.99
CA LYS A 145 7.68 -12.85 7.94
C LYS A 145 8.20 -12.90 6.51
N SER A 146 7.39 -13.41 5.59
CA SER A 146 7.74 -13.52 4.17
C SER A 146 7.95 -12.16 3.51
N ILE A 147 7.17 -11.12 3.85
CA ILE A 147 7.35 -9.75 3.35
C ILE A 147 8.71 -9.19 3.77
N LEU A 148 9.06 -9.30 5.06
CA LEU A 148 10.33 -8.79 5.56
C LEU A 148 11.51 -9.51 4.88
N LYS A 149 11.45 -10.83 4.80
CA LYS A 149 12.45 -11.65 4.10
C LYS A 149 12.56 -11.27 2.63
N ALA A 150 11.44 -11.13 1.91
CA ALA A 150 11.42 -10.74 0.51
C ALA A 150 12.05 -9.35 0.32
N PHE A 151 11.77 -8.40 1.21
CA PHE A 151 12.35 -7.06 1.17
C PHE A 151 13.87 -7.09 1.38
N GLN A 152 14.35 -7.80 2.40
CA GLN A 152 15.77 -7.90 2.75
C GLN A 152 16.59 -8.66 1.69
N THR A 153 16.00 -9.68 1.08
CA THR A 153 16.64 -10.45 -0.01
C THR A 153 16.56 -9.74 -1.36
N THR A 154 15.68 -8.74 -1.52
CA THR A 154 15.63 -7.93 -2.73
C THR A 154 16.88 -7.03 -2.80
N PRO A 155 17.67 -7.09 -3.88
CA PRO A 155 18.88 -6.29 -4.01
C PRO A 155 18.61 -4.80 -3.78
N ALA A 156 19.54 -4.10 -3.13
CA ALA A 156 19.38 -2.68 -2.81
C ALA A 156 19.14 -1.79 -4.05
N GLY A 157 19.68 -2.20 -5.21
CA GLY A 157 19.44 -1.54 -6.51
C GLY A 157 18.09 -1.87 -7.19
N ASP A 158 17.32 -2.85 -6.72
CA ASP A 158 15.98 -3.13 -7.24
C ASP A 158 14.92 -2.26 -6.54
N LEU A 159 14.91 -0.99 -6.94
CA LEU A 159 14.10 0.05 -6.33
C LEU A 159 12.62 -0.19 -6.49
N ASN A 160 12.23 -0.73 -7.65
CA ASN A 160 10.83 -0.92 -7.99
C ASN A 160 10.21 -2.00 -7.11
N ARG A 161 10.92 -3.10 -6.88
CA ARG A 161 10.43 -4.16 -6.01
C ARG A 161 10.46 -3.76 -4.54
N ARG A 162 11.54 -3.15 -4.05
CA ARG A 162 11.61 -2.64 -2.65
C ARG A 162 10.49 -1.62 -2.38
N ARG A 163 10.25 -0.69 -3.32
CA ARG A 163 9.12 0.27 -3.25
C ARG A 163 7.77 -0.43 -3.25
N PHE A 164 7.57 -1.42 -4.11
CA PHE A 164 6.34 -2.19 -4.15
C PHE A 164 6.07 -2.91 -2.82
N LEU A 165 7.06 -3.64 -2.29
CA LEU A 165 6.94 -4.38 -1.03
C LEU A 165 6.65 -3.45 0.16
N LEU A 166 7.32 -2.29 0.24
CA LEU A 166 7.06 -1.30 1.29
C LEU A 166 5.63 -0.76 1.23
N ARG A 167 5.17 -0.36 0.04
CA ARG A 167 3.80 0.13 -0.19
C ARG A 167 2.76 -0.94 0.09
N MET A 168 3.01 -2.18 -0.34
CA MET A 168 2.13 -3.33 -0.10
C MET A 168 2.03 -3.63 1.40
N CYS A 169 3.15 -3.62 2.12
CA CYS A 169 3.16 -3.81 3.56
C CYS A 169 2.28 -2.78 4.28
N ALA A 170 2.41 -1.50 3.92
CA ALA A 170 1.58 -0.44 4.50
C ALA A 170 0.08 -0.67 4.22
N GLU A 171 -0.29 -1.04 3.00
CA GLU A 171 -1.69 -1.31 2.63
C GLU A 171 -2.27 -2.53 3.36
N LEU A 172 -1.47 -3.58 3.57
CA LEU A 172 -1.86 -4.72 4.40
C LEU A 172 -2.04 -4.36 5.87
N CYS A 173 -1.27 -3.40 6.38
CA CYS A 173 -1.45 -2.85 7.72
C CYS A 173 -2.75 -2.02 7.82
N LEU A 174 -3.04 -1.21 6.81
CA LEU A 174 -4.26 -0.38 6.78
C LEU A 174 -5.55 -1.20 6.62
N THR A 175 -5.46 -2.38 6.01
CA THR A 175 -6.56 -3.34 5.90
C THR A 175 -6.59 -4.35 7.05
N GLU A 176 -5.66 -4.24 8.01
CA GLU A 176 -5.44 -5.20 9.10
C GLU A 176 -5.27 -6.65 8.65
N CYS A 177 -4.91 -6.89 7.38
CA CYS A 177 -4.49 -8.21 6.93
C CYS A 177 -3.16 -8.61 7.57
N VAL A 178 -2.32 -7.61 7.88
CA VAL A 178 -1.15 -7.71 8.76
C VAL A 178 -1.49 -6.98 10.05
N VAL A 179 -1.29 -7.63 11.19
CA VAL A 179 -1.57 -7.05 12.53
C VAL A 179 -0.36 -6.31 13.09
N ALA A 180 -0.58 -5.47 14.10
CA ALA A 180 0.48 -4.68 14.74
C ALA A 180 1.62 -5.56 15.28
N GLN A 181 1.29 -6.68 15.93
CA GLN A 181 2.26 -7.62 16.46
C GLN A 181 3.03 -8.29 15.31
N GLY A 182 4.34 -8.05 15.24
CA GLY A 182 5.19 -8.60 14.18
C GLY A 182 5.05 -7.88 12.83
N CYS A 183 4.44 -6.68 12.81
CA CYS A 183 4.37 -5.86 11.61
C CYS A 183 5.79 -5.56 11.06
N PRO A 184 6.07 -5.82 9.77
CA PRO A 184 7.41 -5.64 9.23
C PRO A 184 7.71 -4.19 8.82
N LEU A 185 6.68 -3.31 8.74
CA LEU A 185 6.82 -1.94 8.27
C LEU A 185 7.89 -1.13 9.02
N PRO A 186 7.95 -1.13 10.37
CA PRO A 186 8.98 -0.39 11.10
C PRO A 186 10.41 -0.87 10.81
N ALA A 187 10.61 -2.18 10.66
CA ALA A 187 11.92 -2.75 10.34
C ALA A 187 12.37 -2.35 8.92
N MET A 188 11.45 -2.38 7.95
CA MET A 188 11.73 -1.96 6.57
C MET A 188 12.07 -0.46 6.48
N VAL A 189 11.33 0.39 7.20
CA VAL A 189 11.63 1.84 7.24
C VAL A 189 12.96 2.10 7.93
N LYS A 190 13.26 1.40 9.04
CA LYS A 190 14.55 1.50 9.73
C LYS A 190 15.73 1.15 8.81
N GLU A 191 15.63 0.06 8.06
CA GLU A 191 16.66 -0.34 7.08
C GLU A 191 16.87 0.72 6.00
N LEU A 192 15.79 1.30 5.48
CA LEU A 192 15.88 2.37 4.48
C LEU A 192 16.43 3.69 5.04
N SER A 193 16.24 3.94 6.34
CA SER A 193 16.71 5.16 7.00
C SER A 193 18.18 5.09 7.43
N ASP A 194 18.88 3.99 7.10
CA ASP A 194 20.28 3.83 7.42
C ASP A 194 21.17 4.71 6.52
N VAL A 195 21.74 5.76 7.12
CA VAL A 195 22.65 6.71 6.47
C VAL A 195 24.11 6.28 6.48
N SER A 196 24.44 5.10 7.02
CA SER A 196 25.82 4.59 7.06
C SER A 196 26.29 3.98 5.72
N CYS A 197 25.39 3.82 4.75
CA CYS A 197 25.69 3.36 3.40
C CYS A 197 26.22 4.48 2.49
N SER A 198 26.49 4.19 1.21
CA SER A 198 26.96 5.20 0.26
C SER A 198 25.89 6.27 0.02
N GLU A 199 26.31 7.50 -0.30
CA GLU A 199 25.40 8.63 -0.58
C GLU A 199 24.36 8.29 -1.66
N GLU A 200 24.77 7.63 -2.75
CA GLU A 200 23.87 7.17 -3.81
C GLU A 200 22.79 6.21 -3.27
N GLN A 201 23.17 5.30 -2.37
CA GLN A 201 22.23 4.37 -1.74
C GLN A 201 21.30 5.07 -0.75
N VAL A 202 21.79 6.08 -0.02
CA VAL A 202 20.95 6.92 0.86
C VAL A 202 19.88 7.63 0.02
N ILE A 203 20.27 8.36 -1.02
CA ILE A 203 19.33 9.06 -1.92
C ILE A 203 18.27 8.07 -2.43
N THR A 204 18.74 6.92 -2.90
CA THR A 204 17.93 5.82 -3.38
C THR A 204 16.89 5.36 -2.35
N ASN A 205 17.33 5.07 -1.12
CA ASN A 205 16.44 4.63 -0.04
C ASN A 205 15.40 5.70 0.30
N PHE A 206 15.79 6.97 0.34
CA PHE A 206 14.87 8.08 0.57
C PHE A 206 13.83 8.23 -0.55
N THR A 207 14.15 7.88 -1.81
CA THR A 207 13.11 7.83 -2.87
C THR A 207 12.06 6.74 -2.61
N ILE A 208 12.44 5.64 -1.97
CA ILE A 208 11.54 4.54 -1.60
C ILE A 208 10.64 4.99 -0.44
N ILE A 209 11.23 5.59 0.60
CA ILE A 209 10.49 6.16 1.75
C ILE A 209 9.53 7.26 1.28
N ALA A 210 9.96 8.14 0.37
CA ALA A 210 9.13 9.21 -0.17
C ALA A 210 7.87 8.66 -0.84
N SER A 211 7.96 7.54 -1.57
CA SER A 211 6.79 6.88 -2.16
C SER A 211 5.79 6.38 -1.09
N LEU A 212 6.29 5.86 0.04
CA LEU A 212 5.44 5.49 1.17
C LEU A 212 4.75 6.74 1.73
N ALA A 213 5.53 7.78 2.08
CA ALA A 213 5.03 9.01 2.68
C ALA A 213 3.99 9.72 1.79
N GLN A 214 4.25 9.85 0.49
CA GLN A 214 3.37 10.54 -0.45
C GLN A 214 1.95 9.99 -0.49
N LYS A 215 1.74 8.70 -0.16
CA LYS A 215 0.40 8.12 -0.20
C LYS A 215 -0.10 7.49 1.09
N HIS A 216 0.75 7.29 2.09
CA HIS A 216 0.33 6.79 3.41
C HIS A 216 0.75 7.66 4.59
N ALA A 217 1.29 8.86 4.38
CA ALA A 217 1.71 9.69 5.51
C ALA A 217 0.63 9.97 6.55
N PRO A 218 -0.61 10.31 6.19
CA PRO A 218 -1.63 10.55 7.18
C PRO A 218 -1.89 9.34 8.09
N SER A 219 -1.91 8.12 7.51
CA SER A 219 -2.24 6.91 8.26
C SER A 219 -1.03 6.24 8.94
N CYS A 220 0.16 6.31 8.35
CA CYS A 220 1.37 5.64 8.85
C CYS A 220 2.29 6.53 9.68
N PHE A 221 2.31 7.85 9.42
CA PHE A 221 3.17 8.82 10.11
C PHE A 221 2.38 9.85 10.91
N ASN A 222 1.04 9.73 10.97
CA ASN A 222 0.15 10.71 11.60
C ASN A 222 0.44 12.15 11.15
N THR A 223 0.80 12.33 9.88
CA THR A 223 1.25 13.61 9.33
C THR A 223 0.45 13.93 8.08
N LEU A 224 -0.19 15.10 8.03
CA LEU A 224 -0.85 15.61 6.84
C LEU A 224 0.18 16.38 5.99
N PRO A 225 0.49 15.93 4.76
CA PRO A 225 1.37 16.66 3.84
C PRO A 225 0.84 18.06 3.52
N ALA A 226 1.74 19.04 3.41
CA ALA A 226 1.40 20.44 3.12
C ALA A 226 0.50 20.61 1.88
N LYS A 227 0.75 19.84 0.81
CA LYS A 227 -0.07 19.88 -0.40
C LYS A 227 -1.51 19.40 -0.15
N GLN A 228 -1.69 18.36 0.67
CA GLN A 228 -3.02 17.89 1.06
C GLN A 228 -3.73 18.89 1.99
N ALA A 229 -2.99 19.57 2.87
CA ALA A 229 -3.55 20.65 3.70
C ALA A 229 -4.06 21.82 2.83
N ALA A 230 -3.28 22.24 1.83
CA ALA A 230 -3.71 23.27 0.87
C ALA A 230 -4.95 22.84 0.06
N TYR A 231 -5.04 21.56 -0.34
CA TYR A 231 -6.23 21.04 -1.01
C TYR A 231 -7.46 21.06 -0.11
N ALA A 232 -7.31 20.69 1.16
CA ALA A 232 -8.40 20.70 2.13
C ALA A 232 -8.97 22.12 2.30
N GLU A 233 -8.09 23.12 2.39
CA GLU A 233 -8.46 24.53 2.48
C GLU A 233 -9.23 25.00 1.23
N ILE A 234 -8.70 24.74 0.03
CA ILE A 234 -9.32 25.15 -1.24
C ILE A 234 -10.69 24.50 -1.44
N LEU A 235 -10.84 23.23 -1.06
CA LEU A 235 -12.08 22.49 -1.23
C LEU A 235 -13.10 22.74 -0.11
N GLY A 236 -12.68 23.32 1.02
CA GLY A 236 -13.49 23.38 2.24
C GLY A 236 -13.87 21.99 2.76
N LYS A 237 -12.98 21.00 2.60
CA LYS A 237 -13.22 19.59 2.97
C LYS A 237 -12.06 19.02 3.77
N GLU A 238 -12.37 18.20 4.76
CA GLU A 238 -11.36 17.44 5.51
C GLU A 238 -11.04 16.10 4.82
N TRP A 239 -9.77 15.70 4.88
CA TRP A 239 -9.37 14.38 4.40
C TRP A 239 -9.78 13.31 5.40
N VAL A 240 -10.47 12.27 4.94
CA VAL A 240 -10.73 11.11 5.79
C VAL A 240 -9.42 10.35 5.97
N VAL A 241 -8.92 10.32 7.20
CA VAL A 241 -7.71 9.59 7.57
C VAL A 241 -8.06 8.57 8.64
N ARG A 242 -8.06 7.29 8.27
CA ARG A 242 -8.13 6.22 9.27
C ARG A 242 -6.74 5.89 9.79
N LYS A 243 -6.68 5.61 11.09
CA LYS A 243 -5.45 5.19 11.78
C LYS A 243 -5.03 3.81 11.26
N CYS A 244 -3.73 3.64 11.04
CA CYS A 244 -3.10 2.34 10.79
C CYS A 244 -3.12 1.48 12.07
N VAL A 245 -2.87 0.16 11.93
CA VAL A 245 -2.69 -0.77 13.07
C VAL A 245 -1.52 -0.42 13.99
N LEU A 246 -0.60 0.43 13.54
CA LEU A 246 0.50 0.93 14.36
C LEU A 246 -0.03 1.90 15.41
N ASP A 247 0.37 1.72 16.66
CA ASP A 247 0.07 2.65 17.74
C ASP A 247 0.78 4.00 17.56
N GLU A 248 0.39 5.00 18.34
CA GLU A 248 0.94 6.36 18.22
C GLU A 248 2.44 6.40 18.52
N ALA A 249 2.94 5.54 19.42
CA ALA A 249 4.37 5.42 19.70
C ALA A 249 5.16 4.89 18.51
N SER A 250 4.65 3.86 17.83
CA SER A 250 5.24 3.28 16.63
C SER A 250 5.20 4.25 15.45
N GLN A 251 4.10 4.98 15.27
CA GLN A 251 3.97 6.02 14.25
C GLN A 251 4.95 7.18 14.50
N ALA A 252 5.08 7.63 15.75
CA ALA A 252 6.05 8.66 16.11
C ALA A 252 7.50 8.18 15.92
N HIS A 253 7.78 6.90 16.20
CA HIS A 253 9.08 6.32 15.93
C HIS A 253 9.39 6.26 14.43
N LEU A 254 8.41 5.82 13.61
CA LEU A 254 8.48 5.86 12.15
C LEU A 254 8.76 7.28 11.64
N GLN A 255 8.05 8.28 12.16
CA GLN A 255 8.21 9.67 11.77
C GLN A 255 9.63 10.17 12.08
N LYS A 256 10.16 9.87 13.28
CA LYS A 256 11.53 10.25 13.66
C LYS A 256 12.55 9.70 12.67
N MET A 257 12.45 8.43 12.27
CA MET A 257 13.39 7.80 11.33
C MET A 257 13.44 8.47 9.95
N VAL A 258 12.35 9.13 9.52
CA VAL A 258 12.27 9.77 8.20
C VAL A 258 12.68 11.25 8.25
N VAL A 259 12.57 11.90 9.41
CA VAL A 259 12.77 13.35 9.57
C VAL A 259 14.15 13.73 10.11
N THR A 260 14.83 12.83 10.83
CA THR A 260 16.25 13.02 11.25
C THR A 260 17.21 12.54 10.19
#